data_AF-A0AA38M8F5-F1
#
_entry.id   AF-A0AA38M8F5-F1
#
_cell.length_a   1.000
_cell.length_b   1.000
_cell.length_c   1.000
_cell.angle_alpha   90.00
_cell.angle_beta   90.00
_cell.angle_gamma   90.00
#
_symmetry.space_group_name_H-M   'P 1'
#
loop_
_entity.id
_entity.type
_entity.pdbx_description
1 polymer ?
#
loop_
_entity_poly.entity_id
_entity_poly.type
_entity_poly.pdbx_seq_one_letter_code
_entity_poly.pdbx_strand_id
1 'polypeptide(L)'
;MGTVLKERNFCHTARKYLQEYNNSTSIHGLHYLTEERSLTEKIVWSIILLISLSGCVYMISGIARKYQITPVVVNIASEDTPLYEIPFPAITICPEAKFSSNVFNYTDFYFKLSALDKDATENLAELVFIL
;
A
#
# COMPACT_ATOMS: atom_id res chain seq x y z
N MET A 1 -43.62 -38.06 1.66
CA MET A 1 -44.14 -36.70 1.41
C MET A 1 -43.38 -35.71 2.30
N GLY A 2 -42.18 -35.26 1.91
CA GLY A 2 -41.31 -34.50 2.83
C GLY A 2 -40.09 -33.77 2.24
N THR A 3 -39.85 -33.78 0.93
CA THR A 3 -38.65 -33.16 0.33
C THR A 3 -38.88 -31.78 -0.29
N VAL A 4 -40.12 -31.26 -0.29
CA VAL A 4 -40.50 -30.06 -1.07
C VAL A 4 -40.48 -28.75 -0.25
N LEU A 5 -40.31 -28.79 1.08
CA LEU A 5 -40.32 -27.59 1.94
C LEU A 5 -38.93 -27.02 2.29
N LYS A 6 -37.82 -27.63 1.82
CA LYS A 6 -36.44 -27.16 2.14
C LYS A 6 -35.94 -26.04 1.22
N GLU A 7 -36.43 -26.00 -0.01
CA GLU A 7 -36.02 -25.04 -1.06
C GLU A 7 -36.46 -23.59 -0.76
N ARG A 8 -37.63 -23.39 -0.14
CA ARG A 8 -38.22 -22.05 0.08
C ARG A 8 -37.45 -21.17 1.09
N ASN A 9 -36.65 -21.77 1.96
CA ASN A 9 -35.89 -21.04 3.00
C ASN A 9 -34.45 -20.73 2.60
N PHE A 10 -33.88 -21.47 1.64
CA PHE A 10 -32.47 -21.30 1.25
C PHE A 10 -32.25 -19.98 0.52
N CYS A 11 -33.08 -19.65 -0.47
CA CYS A 11 -32.92 -18.44 -1.27
C CYS A 11 -33.12 -17.15 -0.43
N HIS A 12 -34.09 -17.17 0.48
CA HIS A 12 -34.30 -16.08 1.44
C HIS A 12 -33.11 -15.93 2.40
N THR A 13 -32.60 -17.04 2.91
CA THR A 13 -31.43 -17.06 3.81
C THR A 13 -30.17 -16.59 3.10
N ALA A 14 -29.91 -17.08 1.88
CA ALA A 14 -28.81 -16.66 1.03
C ALA A 14 -28.89 -15.17 0.70
N ARG A 15 -30.07 -14.66 0.32
CA ARG A 15 -30.28 -13.22 0.08
C ARG A 15 -29.96 -12.39 1.32
N LYS A 16 -30.40 -12.83 2.50
CA LYS A 16 -30.12 -12.13 3.77
C LYS A 16 -28.61 -12.07 4.05
N TYR A 17 -27.89 -13.18 3.90
CA TYR A 17 -26.44 -13.20 4.07
C TYR A 17 -25.70 -12.38 3.02
N LEU A 18 -26.14 -12.42 1.76
CA LEU A 18 -25.56 -11.61 0.69
C LEU A 18 -25.77 -10.12 0.91
N GLN A 19 -26.93 -9.71 1.45
CA GLN A 19 -27.20 -8.32 1.83
C GLN A 19 -26.29 -7.88 2.99
N GLU A 20 -26.17 -8.70 4.03
CA GLU A 20 -25.29 -8.42 5.18
C GLU A 20 -23.82 -8.31 4.74
N TYR A 21 -23.37 -9.23 3.90
CA TYR A 21 -22.03 -9.26 3.35
C TYR A 21 -21.76 -8.07 2.43
N ASN A 22 -22.72 -7.67 1.60
CA ASN A 22 -22.60 -6.49 0.75
C ASN A 22 -22.52 -5.20 1.59
N ASN A 23 -23.24 -5.12 2.71
CA ASN A 23 -23.17 -3.96 3.60
C ASN A 23 -21.83 -3.90 4.37
N SER A 24 -21.18 -5.04 4.57
CA SER A 24 -19.93 -5.15 5.32
C SER A 24 -18.67 -5.08 4.45
N THR A 25 -18.81 -5.21 3.12
CA THR A 25 -17.68 -5.26 2.19
C THR A 25 -17.76 -4.16 1.15
N SER A 26 -16.62 -3.81 0.53
CA SER A 26 -16.56 -2.81 -0.54
C SER A 26 -16.80 -3.41 -1.94
N ILE A 27 -17.44 -4.59 -2.02
CA ILE A 27 -17.67 -5.28 -3.30
C ILE A 27 -18.82 -4.61 -4.04
N HIS A 28 -18.46 -3.69 -4.95
CA HIS A 28 -19.42 -2.89 -5.69
C HIS A 28 -20.40 -3.72 -6.55
N GLY A 29 -19.97 -4.86 -7.08
CA GLY A 29 -20.81 -5.67 -7.99
C GLY A 29 -22.01 -6.37 -7.34
N LEU A 30 -21.93 -6.68 -6.04
CA LEU A 30 -23.02 -7.33 -5.29
C LEU A 30 -24.14 -6.35 -4.94
N HIS A 31 -23.81 -5.07 -4.80
CA HIS A 31 -24.76 -4.02 -4.44
C HIS A 31 -25.89 -3.90 -5.47
N TYR A 32 -25.56 -3.99 -6.76
CA TYR A 32 -26.54 -3.95 -7.87
C TYR A 32 -27.48 -5.16 -7.90
N LEU A 33 -27.12 -6.28 -7.26
CA LEU A 33 -27.95 -7.48 -7.18
C LEU A 33 -28.93 -7.42 -6.00
N THR A 34 -28.51 -6.79 -4.91
CA THR A 34 -29.29 -6.72 -3.65
C THR A 34 -30.31 -5.59 -3.60
N GLU A 35 -30.13 -4.53 -4.40
CA GLU A 35 -31.02 -3.36 -4.46
C GLU A 35 -32.37 -3.68 -5.16
N GLU A 36 -33.40 -2.89 -4.88
CA GLU A 36 -34.71 -3.00 -5.53
C GLU A 36 -34.68 -2.42 -6.95
N ARG A 37 -34.11 -3.18 -7.89
CA ARG A 37 -34.04 -2.88 -9.32
C ARG A 37 -34.91 -3.83 -10.14
N SER A 38 -35.14 -3.48 -11.41
CA SER A 38 -35.85 -4.34 -12.35
C SER A 38 -35.12 -5.68 -12.54
N LEU A 39 -35.87 -6.75 -12.84
CA LEU A 39 -35.28 -8.08 -13.04
C LEU A 39 -34.27 -8.10 -14.20
N THR A 40 -34.54 -7.33 -15.26
CA THR A 40 -33.64 -7.21 -16.42
C THR A 40 -32.27 -6.66 -16.02
N GLU A 41 -32.24 -5.57 -15.24
CA GLU A 41 -30.98 -4.99 -14.77
C GLU A 41 -30.20 -5.96 -13.88
N LYS A 42 -30.88 -6.69 -13.00
CA LYS A 42 -30.25 -7.70 -12.14
C LYS A 42 -29.60 -8.81 -12.95
N ILE A 43 -30.24 -9.26 -14.03
CA ILE A 43 -29.69 -10.28 -14.92
C ILE A 43 -28.44 -9.74 -15.63
N VAL A 44 -28.49 -8.52 -16.16
CA VAL A 44 -27.34 -7.88 -16.82
C VAL A 44 -26.16 -7.75 -15.86
N TRP A 45 -26.38 -7.25 -14.65
CA TRP A 45 -25.33 -7.14 -13.62
C TRP A 45 -24.80 -8.50 -13.17
N SER A 46 -25.66 -9.52 -13.07
CA SER A 46 -25.24 -10.90 -12.78
C SER A 46 -24.29 -11.42 -13.85
N ILE A 47 -24.62 -11.20 -15.12
CA ILE A 47 -23.79 -11.64 -16.26
C ILE A 47 -22.43 -10.92 -16.23
N ILE A 48 -22.42 -9.60 -16.03
CA ILE A 48 -21.19 -8.81 -15.95
C ILE A 48 -20.30 -9.30 -14.80
N LEU A 49 -20.88 -9.56 -13.63
CA LEU A 49 -20.16 -10.09 -12.47
C LEU A 49 -19.54 -11.46 -12.76
N LEU A 50 -20.30 -12.36 -13.40
CA LEU A 50 -19.83 -13.71 -13.75
C LEU A 50 -18.70 -13.68 -14.80
N ILE A 51 -18.80 -12.80 -15.80
CA ILE A 51 -17.73 -12.62 -16.81
C ILE A 51 -16.47 -12.09 -16.12
N SER A 52 -16.60 -11.08 -15.26
CA SER A 52 -15.46 -10.53 -14.51
C SER A 52 -14.80 -11.60 -13.64
N LEU A 53 -15.58 -12.36 -12.87
CA LEU A 53 -15.07 -13.40 -11.98
C LEU A 53 -14.37 -14.51 -12.77
N SER A 54 -14.94 -14.95 -13.89
CA SER A 54 -14.33 -15.98 -14.73
C SER A 54 -13.02 -15.50 -15.36
N GLY A 55 -12.95 -14.23 -15.80
CA GLY A 55 -11.72 -13.60 -16.27
C GLY A 55 -10.63 -13.54 -15.18
N CYS A 56 -11.00 -13.18 -13.95
CA CYS A 56 -10.08 -13.19 -12.81
C CYS A 56 -9.53 -14.59 -12.54
N VAL A 57 -10.40 -15.60 -12.50
CA VAL A 57 -9.99 -17.01 -12.28
C VAL A 57 -9.06 -17.50 -13.39
N TYR A 58 -9.37 -17.16 -14.66
CA TYR A 58 -8.52 -17.52 -15.80
C TYR A 58 -7.11 -16.89 -15.67
N MET A 59 -7.05 -15.60 -15.34
CA MET A 59 -5.78 -14.88 -15.19
C MET A 59 -4.95 -15.44 -14.03
N ILE A 60 -5.59 -15.65 -12.87
CA ILE A 60 -4.94 -16.24 -11.69
C ILE A 60 -4.40 -17.63 -12.03
N SER A 61 -5.18 -18.46 -12.71
CA SER A 61 -4.76 -19.81 -13.13
C SER A 61 -3.55 -19.75 -14.08
N GLY A 62 -3.54 -18.77 -15.00
CA GLY A 62 -2.41 -18.53 -15.88
C GLY A 62 -1.13 -18.15 -15.13
N ILE A 63 -1.24 -17.24 -14.16
CA ILE A 63 -0.11 -16.81 -13.30
C ILE A 63 0.36 -17.96 -12.42
N ALA A 64 -0.56 -18.70 -11.80
CA ALA A 64 -0.25 -19.86 -10.98
C ALA A 64 0.50 -20.91 -11.79
N ARG A 65 0.02 -21.22 -13.01
CA ARG A 65 0.73 -22.13 -13.92
C ARG A 65 2.11 -21.59 -14.29
N LYS A 66 2.23 -20.30 -14.61
CA LYS A 66 3.51 -19.66 -14.91
C LYS A 66 4.49 -19.77 -13.74
N TYR A 67 4.02 -19.58 -12.52
CA TYR A 67 4.83 -19.70 -11.31
C TYR A 67 5.34 -21.13 -11.10
N GLN A 68 4.51 -22.14 -11.40
CA GLN A 68 4.91 -23.55 -11.29
C GLN A 68 5.93 -23.96 -12.36
N ILE A 69 5.80 -23.46 -13.59
CA ILE A 69 6.68 -23.84 -14.72
C ILE A 69 7.94 -22.96 -14.83
N THR A 70 7.93 -21.77 -14.24
CA THR A 70 9.05 -20.83 -14.24
C THR A 70 9.51 -20.61 -12.81
N PRO A 71 10.24 -21.57 -12.22
CA PRO A 71 10.93 -21.31 -10.96
C PRO A 71 11.85 -20.11 -11.19
N VAL A 72 11.81 -19.13 -10.27
CA VAL A 72 12.77 -18.02 -10.28
C VAL A 72 14.14 -18.63 -10.02
N VAL A 73 14.88 -18.92 -11.08
CA VAL A 73 16.27 -19.35 -10.99
C VAL A 73 17.07 -18.11 -10.63
N VAL A 74 17.30 -17.92 -9.33
CA VAL A 74 18.35 -17.03 -8.87
C VAL A 74 19.67 -17.65 -9.30
N ASN A 75 20.21 -17.20 -10.43
CA ASN A 75 21.60 -17.48 -10.74
C ASN A 75 22.43 -16.70 -9.72
N ILE A 76 22.82 -17.38 -8.65
CA ILE A 76 24.05 -17.02 -7.94
C ILE A 76 25.11 -17.21 -9.01
N ALA A 77 25.51 -16.12 -9.66
CA ALA A 77 26.62 -16.12 -10.59
C ALA A 77 27.84 -16.56 -9.79
N SER A 78 28.07 -17.88 -9.77
CA SER A 78 29.26 -18.52 -9.28
C SER A 78 30.26 -18.51 -10.43
N GLU A 79 30.42 -17.35 -11.08
CA GLU A 79 31.76 -17.09 -11.60
C GLU A 79 32.57 -16.86 -10.34
N ASP A 80 33.32 -17.89 -9.97
CA ASP A 80 34.45 -17.77 -9.06
C ASP A 80 35.44 -16.81 -9.74
N THR A 81 35.14 -15.51 -9.71
CA THR A 81 36.16 -14.49 -9.97
C THR A 81 37.27 -14.84 -9.00
N PRO A 82 38.44 -15.24 -9.50
CA PRO A 82 39.50 -15.68 -8.62
C PRO A 82 39.81 -14.51 -7.68
N LEU A 83 40.12 -14.82 -6.42
CA LEU A 83 40.21 -13.80 -5.35
C LEU A 83 41.15 -12.61 -5.68
N TYR A 84 42.06 -12.78 -6.65
CA TYR A 84 42.98 -11.75 -7.13
C TYR A 84 42.36 -10.75 -8.15
N GLU A 85 41.20 -11.04 -8.74
CA GLU A 85 40.45 -10.16 -9.65
C GLU A 85 39.41 -9.30 -8.94
N ILE A 86 39.11 -9.60 -7.67
CA ILE A 86 38.14 -8.86 -6.86
C ILE A 86 38.80 -7.57 -6.34
N PRO A 87 38.37 -6.37 -6.77
CA PRO A 87 38.93 -5.13 -6.26
C PRO A 87 38.59 -4.97 -4.77
N PHE A 88 39.57 -4.50 -3.99
CA PHE A 88 39.34 -4.18 -2.59
C PHE A 88 38.23 -3.11 -2.48
N PRO A 89 37.23 -3.30 -1.62
CA PRO A 89 36.12 -2.35 -1.52
C PRO A 89 36.63 -0.99 -1.06
N ALA A 90 35.93 0.07 -1.48
CA ALA A 90 36.19 1.40 -0.94
C ALA A 90 35.88 1.41 0.56
N ILE A 91 36.91 1.59 1.40
CA ILE A 91 36.74 1.80 2.84
C ILE A 91 36.58 3.29 3.09
N THR A 92 35.46 3.69 3.67
CA THR A 92 35.24 5.04 4.19
C THR A 92 35.14 4.98 5.70
N ILE A 93 36.07 5.64 6.40
CA ILE A 93 36.07 5.77 7.86
C ILE A 93 35.49 7.14 8.21
N CYS A 94 34.33 7.14 8.87
CA CYS A 94 33.73 8.35 9.40
C CYS A 94 34.08 8.48 10.89
N PRO A 95 34.68 9.60 11.34
CA PRO A 95 34.77 9.87 12.77
C PRO A 95 33.35 10.04 13.36
N GLU A 96 33.15 9.58 14.59
CA GLU A 96 31.87 9.74 15.31
C GLU A 96 31.54 11.22 15.53
N ALA A 97 32.58 12.04 15.73
CA ALA A 97 32.45 13.49 15.82
C ALA A 97 32.09 14.09 14.45
N LYS A 98 30.86 14.61 14.34
CA LYS A 98 30.35 15.27 13.13
C LYS A 98 30.99 16.63 12.86
N PHE A 99 31.53 17.27 13.88
CA PHE A 99 32.14 18.60 13.80
C PHE A 99 33.39 18.66 14.69
N SER A 100 34.42 19.36 14.21
CA SER A 100 35.58 19.67 15.03
C SER A 100 35.33 20.99 15.76
N SER A 101 35.46 21.01 17.09
CA SER A 101 35.34 22.24 17.88
C SER A 101 36.36 23.31 17.49
N ASN A 102 37.49 22.93 16.88
CA ASN A 102 38.49 23.86 16.38
C ASN A 102 38.04 24.60 15.11
N VAL A 103 37.13 24.00 14.33
CA VAL A 103 36.60 24.58 13.09
C VAL A 103 35.22 25.20 13.33
N PHE A 104 34.42 24.60 14.21
CA PHE A 104 33.06 25.03 14.51
C PHE A 104 32.82 25.06 16.01
N ASN A 105 32.78 26.27 16.58
CA ASN A 105 32.44 26.48 17.97
C ASN A 105 30.91 26.52 18.13
N TYR A 106 30.34 25.40 18.58
CA TYR A 106 28.91 25.26 18.76
C TYR A 106 28.33 26.32 19.71
N THR A 107 29.05 26.66 20.77
CA THR A 107 28.61 27.63 21.78
C THR A 107 28.48 29.03 21.18
N ASP A 108 29.49 29.50 20.43
CA ASP A 108 29.45 30.80 19.74
C ASP A 108 28.34 30.86 18.69
N PHE A 109 28.18 29.79 17.90
CA PHE A 109 27.11 29.71 16.90
C PHE A 109 25.72 29.70 17.54
N TYR A 110 25.52 28.95 18.62
CA TYR A 110 24.26 28.92 19.37
C TYR A 110 23.89 30.30 19.90
N PHE A 111 24.84 31.03 20.49
CA PHE A 111 24.60 32.38 20.98
C PHE A 111 24.22 33.34 19.84
N LYS A 112 24.93 33.28 18.70
CA LYS A 112 24.59 34.07 17.52
C LYS A 112 23.19 33.77 16.99
N LEU A 113 22.82 32.50 16.86
CA LEU A 113 21.45 32.13 16.48
C LEU A 113 20.41 32.66 17.47
N SER A 114 20.67 32.54 18.78
CA SER A 114 19.75 33.05 19.80
C SER A 114 19.63 34.58 19.80
N ALA A 115 20.69 35.29 19.42
CA ALA A 115 20.68 36.74 19.29
C ALA A 115 19.93 37.18 18.03
N LEU A 116 20.11 36.46 16.90
CA LEU A 116 19.35 36.70 15.67
C LEU A 116 17.85 36.40 15.84
N ASP A 117 17.51 35.37 16.61
CA ASP A 117 16.12 35.03 16.94
C ASP A 117 15.47 36.11 17.81
N LYS A 118 16.20 36.63 18.81
CA LYS A 118 15.75 37.76 19.62
C LYS A 118 15.60 39.04 18.81
N ASP A 119 16.59 39.39 17.98
CA ASP A 119 16.55 40.57 17.12
C ASP A 119 15.39 40.46 16.11
N ALA A 120 15.17 39.30 15.49
CA ALA A 120 14.03 39.08 14.61
C ALA A 120 12.69 39.21 15.36
N THR A 121 12.61 38.71 16.60
CA THR A 121 11.42 38.82 17.44
C THR A 121 11.17 40.26 17.90
N GLU A 122 12.23 41.01 18.22
CA GLU A 122 12.16 42.43 18.58
C GLU A 122 11.76 43.29 17.38
N ASN A 123 12.34 43.04 16.21
CA ASN A 123 11.96 43.71 14.96
C ASN A 123 10.50 43.42 14.56
N LEU A 124 10.03 42.19 14.79
CA LEU A 124 8.61 41.83 14.61
C LEU A 124 7.71 42.53 15.64
N ALA A 125 8.15 42.65 16.89
CA ALA A 125 7.41 43.35 17.94
C ALA A 125 7.31 44.86 17.69
N GLU A 126 8.38 45.50 17.21
CA GLU A 126 8.39 46.91 16.79
C GLU A 126 7.45 47.16 15.59
N LEU A 127 7.45 46.27 14.59
CA LEU A 127 6.53 46.34 13.45
C LEU A 127 5.05 46.21 13.83
N VAL A 128 4.73 45.38 14.84
CA VAL A 128 3.37 45.22 15.36
C VAL A 128 2.92 46.41 16.22
N PHE A 129 3.86 47.17 16.80
CA PHE A 129 3.54 48.35 17.61
C PHE A 129 3.31 49.62 16.77
N ILE A 130 3.77 49.62 15.51
CA ILE A 130 3.60 50.74 14.56
C ILE A 130 2.31 50.59 13.72
N LEU A 131 1.70 49.40 13.66
CA LEU A 131 0.40 49.10 13.02
C LEU A 131 -0.75 49.12 14.03
#